data_AF-A0A9D6Y5Z9-F1
#
_entry.id   AF-A0A9D6Y5Z9-F1
#
_cell.length_a   1.000
_cell.length_b   1.000
_cell.length_c   1.000
_cell.angle_alpha   90.00
_cell.angle_beta   90.00
_cell.angle_gamma   90.00
#
_symmetry.space_group_name_H-M   'P 1'
#
loop_
_entity.id
_entity.type
_entity.pdbx_description
1 polymer ?
#
loop_
_entity_poly.entity_id
_entity_poly.type
_entity_poly.pdbx_seq_one_letter_code
_entity_poly.pdbx_strand_id
1 'polypeptide(L)' 'MNNVASVEVDFQQKTATVTCKQGNSVSREAVEAALKKAGNYGVTDFKELSSAPGTGA' A
#
# COMPACT_ATOMS: atom_id res chain seq x y z
N MET A 1 -2.89 12.11 -0.58
CA MET A 1 -2.72 10.85 -1.33
C MET A 1 -4.12 10.33 -1.69
N ASN A 2 -4.69 10.70 -2.84
CA ASN A 2 -6.09 10.34 -3.17
C ASN A 2 -6.32 8.86 -3.51
N ASN A 3 -5.22 8.15 -3.80
CA ASN A 3 -5.19 6.83 -4.43
C ASN A 3 -4.93 5.69 -3.43
N VAL A 4 -4.64 6.03 -2.17
CA VAL A 4 -4.44 5.07 -1.08
C VAL A 4 -5.77 4.93 -0.35
N ALA A 5 -6.23 3.70 -0.16
CA ALA A 5 -7.45 3.40 0.58
C ALA A 5 -7.16 3.45 2.09
N SER A 6 -6.12 2.72 2.51
CA SER A 6 -5.72 2.59 3.91
C SER A 6 -4.22 2.38 4.03
N VAL A 7 -3.62 2.87 5.12
CA VAL A 7 -2.24 2.60 5.50
C VAL A 7 -2.24 2.11 6.93
N GLU A 8 -1.70 0.91 7.14
CA GLU A 8 -1.47 0.36 8.47
C GLU A 8 0.03 0.37 8.74
N VAL A 9 0.44 0.95 9.86
CA VAL A 9 1.85 1.04 10.26
C VAL A 9 2.05 0.24 11.52
N ASP A 10 2.93 -0.75 11.43
CA ASP A 10 3.44 -1.49 12.57
C ASP A 10 4.67 -0.76 13.12
N PHE A 11 4.46 -0.04 14.22
CA PHE A 11 5.51 0.71 14.89
C PHE A 11 6.53 -0.18 15.61
N GLN A 12 6.15 -1.41 15.98
CA GLN A 12 7.06 -2.34 16.66
C GLN A 12 8.08 -2.93 15.69
N GLN A 13 7.61 -3.35 14.51
CA GLN A 13 8.42 -3.94 13.45
C GLN A 13 9.01 -2.90 12.51
N LYS A 14 8.59 -1.63 12.65
CA LYS A 14 8.92 -0.54 11.73
C LYS A 14 8.56 -0.86 10.28
N THR A 15 7.41 -1.49 10.10
CA THR A 15 6.90 -1.85 8.79
C THR A 15 5.55 -1.23 8.54
N ALA A 16 5.16 -1.13 7.27
CA ALA A 16 3.84 -0.67 6.90
C ALA A 16 3.24 -1.55 5.81
N THR A 17 1.92 -1.68 5.92
CA THR A 17 1.05 -2.33 4.94
C THR A 17 0.23 -1.24 4.27
N VAL A 18 0.31 -1.17 2.95
CA VAL A 18 -0.40 -0.15 2.18
C VAL A 18 -1.44 -0.81 1.29
N THR A 19 -2.68 -0.34 1.45
CA THR A 19 -3.81 -0.77 0.63
C THR A 19 -4.16 0.34 -0.35
N CYS A 20 -3.99 0.09 -1.65
CA CYS A 20 -4.30 1.06 -2.70
C CYS A 20 -5.70 0.87 -3.28
N LYS A 21 -6.34 1.96 -3.68
CA LYS A 21 -7.66 1.94 -4.32
C LYS A 21 -7.57 1.31 -5.72
N GLN A 22 -8.60 0.56 -6.06
CA GLN A 22 -8.75 -0.12 -7.35
C GLN A 22 -8.63 0.85 -8.53
N GLY A 23 -7.92 0.42 -9.59
CA GLY A 23 -7.73 1.21 -10.81
C GLY A 23 -6.65 2.29 -10.69
N ASN A 24 -5.91 2.30 -9.58
CA ASN A 24 -4.81 3.23 -9.35
C ASN A 24 -3.51 2.48 -9.10
N SER A 25 -2.67 2.41 -10.13
CA SER A 25 -1.33 1.85 -10.02
C SER A 25 -0.46 2.81 -9.22
N VAL A 26 -0.44 2.64 -7.90
CA VAL A 26 0.57 3.26 -7.06
C VAL A 26 1.80 2.38 -7.10
N SER A 27 2.93 2.90 -7.55
CA SER A 27 4.17 2.13 -7.58
C SER A 27 4.67 1.86 -6.17
N ARG A 28 5.08 0.62 -5.90
CA ARG A 28 5.71 0.21 -4.62
C ARG A 28 6.85 1.15 -4.23
N GLU A 29 7.70 1.52 -5.19
CA GLU A 29 8.82 2.47 -4.97
C GLU A 29 8.35 3.82 -4.43
N ALA A 30 7.22 4.35 -4.93
CA ALA A 30 6.67 5.62 -4.46
C ALA A 30 6.18 5.52 -3.00
N VAL A 31 5.61 4.37 -2.64
CA VAL A 31 5.15 4.08 -1.29
C VAL A 31 6.32 3.89 -0.33
N GLU A 32 7.33 3.13 -0.74
CA GLU A 32 8.56 2.97 0.04
C GLU A 32 9.25 4.31 0.26
N ALA A 33 9.37 5.17 -0.77
CA ALA A 33 9.94 6.50 -0.62
C ALA A 33 9.13 7.37 0.35
N ALA A 34 7.79 7.30 0.31
CA ALA A 34 6.92 8.04 1.21
C ALA A 34 7.05 7.56 2.68
N LEU A 35 7.05 6.26 2.91
CA LEU A 35 7.24 5.65 4.24
C LEU A 35 8.63 5.89 4.80
N LYS A 36 9.64 5.86 3.93
CA LYS A 36 11.02 6.17 4.31
C LYS A 36 11.16 7.62 4.73
N LYS A 37 10.50 8.55 4.03
CA LYS A 37 10.39 9.97 4.43
C LYS A 37 9.60 10.17 5.72
N ALA A 38 8.54 9.40 5.95
CA ALA A 38 7.68 9.56 7.11
C ALA A 38 8.33 9.09 8.42
N GLY A 39 9.16 8.04 8.37
CA GLY A 39 9.88 7.57 9.56
C GLY A 39 10.80 6.37 9.34
N ASN A 40 11.34 6.23 8.13
CA ASN A 40 12.23 5.13 7.78
C ASN A 40 11.59 3.74 7.97
N TYR A 41 10.29 3.65 7.65
CA TYR A 41 9.51 2.41 7.69
C TYR A 41 9.69 1.61 6.39
N GLY A 42 9.76 0.28 6.50
CA GLY A 42 9.79 -0.62 5.33
C GLY A 42 8.38 -1.02 4.88
N VAL A 43 8.18 -1.23 3.57
CA VAL A 43 6.91 -1.78 3.06
C VAL A 43 6.98 -3.31 3.14
N THR A 44 6.19 -3.92 4.01
CA THR A 44 6.12 -5.40 4.08
C THR A 44 5.08 -5.94 3.11
N ASP A 45 3.92 -5.31 3.06
CA ASP A 45 2.82 -5.74 2.22
C ASP A 45 2.27 -4.57 1.40
N PHE A 46 2.16 -4.79 0.10
CA PHE A 46 1.60 -3.84 -0.85
C PHE A 46 0.42 -4.51 -1.53
N LYS A 47 -0.77 -4.18 -1.03
CA LYS A 47 -2.03 -4.74 -1.51
C LYS A 47 -2.71 -3.71 -2.40
N GLU A 48 -2.83 -4.04 -3.67
CA GLU A 48 -3.88 -3.42 -4.46
C GLU A 48 -5.22 -3.99 -3.99
N LEU A 49 -6.25 -3.14 -3.87
CA LEU A 49 -7.62 -3.59 -4.06
C LEU A 49 -7.75 -4.02 -5.52
N SER A 50 -7.13 -5.16 -5.88
CA SER A 50 -7.51 -5.88 -7.08
C SER A 50 -9.00 -6.10 -6.94
N SER A 51 -9.77 -5.77 -7.99
CA SER A 51 -11.05 -6.44 -8.16
C SER A 51 -10.78 -7.90 -7.88
N ALA A 52 -11.43 -8.50 -6.89
CA ALA A 52 -11.59 -9.94 -6.96
C ALA A 52 -12.02 -10.22 -8.40
N PRO A 53 -11.38 -11.13 -9.14
CA PRO A 53 -11.94 -11.54 -10.42
C PRO A 53 -13.35 -12.03 -10.09
N GLY A 54 -14.35 -11.19 -10.37
CA GLY A 54 -15.73 -11.61 -10.41
C GLY A 54 -15.75 -12.70 -11.44
N THR A 55 -15.96 -13.91 -10.94
CA THR A 55 -16.23 -15.15 -11.63
C THR A 55 -16.80 -14.92 -13.03
N GLY A 56 -16.14 -15.50 -14.04
CA GLY A 56 -16.68 -15.54 -15.40
C GLY A 56 -18.15 -15.90 -15.38
N ALA A 57 -18.96 -15.08 -16.04
CA ALA A 57 -20.32 -15.40 -16.42
C ALA A 57 -20.30 -16.05 -17.80
#